data_AF-A0A7C1RC87-F1
#
_entry.id   AF-A0A7C1RC87-F1
#
_cell.length_a   1.000
_cell.length_b   1.000
_cell.length_c   1.000
_cell.angle_alpha   90.00
_cell.angle_beta   90.00
_cell.angle_gamma   90.00
#
_symmetry.space_group_name_H-M   'P 1'
#
loop_
_entity.id
_entity.type
_entity.pdbx_description
1 polymer ?
#
loop_
_entity_poly.entity_id
_entity_poly.type
_entity_poly.pdbx_seq_one_letter_code
_entity_poly.pdbx_strand_id
1 'polypeptide(L)' 'MELVKAHGLTKEEYDKIKDILGREPNFTELGIFSVMWSEHCSYK' A
#
# COMPACT_ATOMS: atom_id res chain seq x y z
N MET A 1 6.21 8.88 -10.77
CA MET A 1 6.13 7.60 -10.03
C MET A 1 6.58 7.82 -8.59
N GLU A 2 5.87 8.64 -7.80
CA GLU A 2 6.34 9.04 -6.45
C GLU A 2 5.41 8.63 -5.30
N LEU A 3 4.18 8.20 -5.58
CA LEU A 3 3.23 7.80 -4.52
C LEU A 3 3.58 6.47 -3.82
N VAL A 4 4.33 5.59 -4.50
CA VAL A 4 4.66 4.24 -3.99
C VAL A 4 5.85 4.28 -3.03
N LYS A 5 6.78 5.23 -3.18
CA LYS A 5 8.02 5.29 -2.38
C LYS A 5 7.85 5.85 -0.97
N ALA A 6 6.84 6.71 -0.74
CA ALA A 6 6.64 7.35 0.56
C ALA A 6 5.98 6.42 1.61
N HIS A 7 5.31 5.35 1.17
CA HIS A 7 4.51 4.47 2.03
C HIS A 7 5.13 3.09 2.26
N GLY A 8 6.34 2.84 1.76
CA GLY A 8 6.99 1.52 1.86
C GLY A 8 6.23 0.40 1.15
N LEU A 9 5.18 0.72 0.39
CA LEU A 9 4.36 -0.25 -0.32
C LEU A 9 5.13 -0.73 -1.55
N THR A 10 5.21 -2.05 -1.70
CA THR A 10 5.68 -2.68 -2.92
C THR A 10 4.63 -2.50 -4.03
N LYS A 11 5.07 -2.66 -5.29
CA LYS A 11 4.15 -2.61 -6.43
C LYS A 11 3.06 -3.69 -6.33
N GLU A 12 3.38 -4.84 -5.75
CA GLU A 12 2.43 -5.94 -5.52
C GLU A 12 1.36 -5.58 -4.50
N GLU A 13 1.74 -4.89 -3.43
CA GLU A 13 0.77 -4.37 -2.45
C GLU A 13 -0.14 -3.32 -3.08
N TYR A 14 0.41 -2.41 -3.89
CA TYR A 14 -0.39 -1.43 -4.62
C TYR A 14 -1.38 -2.11 -5.59
N ASP A 15 -0.93 -3.10 -6.37
CA ASP A 15 -1.79 -3.87 -7.28
C ASP A 15 -2.89 -4.63 -6.50
N LYS A 16 -2.58 -5.21 -5.33
CA LYS A 16 -3.59 -5.82 -4.43
C LYS A 16 -4.60 -4.81 -3.91
N ILE A 17 -4.15 -3.63 -3.46
CA ILE A 17 -5.05 -2.57 -2.97
C ILE A 17 -6.00 -2.15 -4.10
N LYS A 18 -5.49 -2.03 -5.32
CA LYS A 18 -6.27 -1.71 -6.51
C LYS A 18 -7.29 -2.80 -6.84
N ASP A 19 -6.92 -4.08 -6.71
CA ASP A 19 -7.82 -5.22 -6.91
C ASP A 19 -8.94 -5.24 -5.85
N ILE A 20 -8.60 -5.05 -4.58
CA ILE A 20 -9.55 -5.00 -3.45
C ILE A 20 -10.55 -3.84 -3.62
N LEU A 21 -10.07 -2.66 -4.05
CA LEU A 21 -10.92 -1.48 -4.20
C LEU A 21 -11.65 -1.42 -5.55
N GLY A 22 -11.19 -2.16 -6.56
CA GLY A 22 -11.70 -2.08 -7.94
C GLY A 22 -11.48 -0.71 -8.61
N ARG A 23 -10.70 0.19 -8.00
CA ARG A 23 -10.40 1.54 -8.47
C ARG A 23 -9.01 1.98 -8.02
N GLU A 24 -8.50 3.07 -8.58
CA GLU A 24 -7.23 3.64 -8.11
C GLU A 24 -7.39 4.20 -6.68
N PRO A 25 -6.58 3.72 -5.72
CA PRO A 25 -6.60 4.24 -4.35
C PRO A 25 -6.03 5.67 -4.29
N ASN A 26 -6.58 6.48 -3.41
CA ASN A 26 -6.03 7.80 -3.11
C ASN A 26 -4.92 7.72 -2.04
N PHE A 27 -4.20 8.83 -1.84
CA PHE A 27 -3.09 8.90 -0.88
C PHE A 27 -3.50 8.54 0.56
N THR A 28 -4.68 8.96 0.99
CA THR A 28 -5.21 8.65 2.33
C THR A 28 -5.47 7.15 2.50
N GLU A 29 -6.08 6.52 1.50
CA GLU A 29 -6.34 5.07 1.47
C GLU A 29 -5.04 4.29 1.47
N LEU A 30 -4.06 4.69 0.64
CA LEU A 30 -2.71 4.10 0.63
C LEU A 30 -2.03 4.23 1.99
N GLY A 31 -2.18 5.36 2.69
CA GLY A 31 -1.67 5.53 4.05
C GLY A 31 -2.30 4.57 5.06
N ILE A 32 -3.62 4.33 4.96
CA ILE A 32 -4.34 3.36 5.82
C ILE A 32 -3.85 1.94 5.54
N PHE A 33 -3.78 1.54 4.26
CA PHE A 33 -3.27 0.22 3.87
C PHE A 33 -1.80 0.04 4.23
N SER A 34 -0.98 1.07 4.07
CA SER A 34 0.43 1.10 4.46
C SER A 34 0.60 0.80 5.94
N VAL A 35 -0.19 1.40 6.84
CA VAL A 35 -0.14 1.09 8.28
C VAL A 35 -0.68 -0.30 8.57
N MET A 36 -1.84 -0.67 8.01
CA MET A 36 -2.44 -2.00 8.22
C MET A 36 -1.55 -3.16 7.76
N TRP A 37 -0.77 -2.97 6.69
CA TRP A 37 0.13 -3.99 6.16
C TRP A 37 1.58 -3.83 6.62
N SER A 38 1.97 -2.66 7.12
CA SER A 38 3.26 -2.45 7.82
C SER A 38 3.36 -3.20 9.14
N GLU A 39 2.25 -3.77 9.65
CA GLU A 39 2.26 -4.57 10.88
C GLU A 39 2.77 -6.00 10.69
N HIS A 40 3.25 -6.37 9.49
CA HIS A 40 4.26 -7.41 9.43
C HIS A 40 5.61 -6.78 9.76
N CYS A 41 5.89 -6.79 11.05
CA CYS A 41 7.20 -7.08 11.59
C CYS A 41 7.77 -8.29 10.82
N SER A 42 8.30 -8.04 9.62
CA SER A 42 9.22 -8.94 8.97
C SER A 42 10.45 -8.85 9.84
N TYR A 43 10.45 -9.66 10.91
CA TYR A 43 11.67 -10.35 11.28
C TYR A 43 12.23 -10.88 9.97
N LYS A 44 13.27 -10.18 9.51
CA LYS A 44 14.21 -10.73 8.55
C LYS A 44 14.91 -11.91 9.21
#